data_AF-T1KIZ6-F1
#
_entry.id   AF-T1KIZ6-F1
#
_cell.length_a   1.000
_cell.length_b   1.000
_cell.length_c   1.000
_cell.angle_alpha   90.00
_cell.angle_beta   90.00
_cell.angle_gamma   90.00
#
_symmetry.space_group_name_H-M   'P 1'
#
loop_
_entity.id
_entity.type
_entity.pdbx_description
1 polymer ?
#
loop_
_entity_poly.entity_id
_entity_poly.type
_entity_poly.pdbx_seq_one_letter_code
_entity_poly.pdbx_strand_id
1 'polypeptide(L)'
;MDSMETDQLTIVNRSRTHHISKKLIISKIPYFETLLRNGSFMESKKNMVKLNLDEQAFQAFLTWVESDHLLIKMETLINLITIMDYFGINNYWMDRLVTYFHDKFSISDLPVVIPQVTPISKCIDSGTLNAFICRHFLKIASTTVWLNYPIETIEYICKLDLMVHSEMQVFNAIMKWANFASNSRTEYRERLFKLVRYCNLECEDLRRIKGNYYGNFSNLTSIFCMPAKCIGDCEFDRSNQYFSVLIEEMDGTDLRVKVLDRSLHSLTKQVFKLDESISLRLFPNEYVSDIVFDSGSKMIRIDWKQKKYRLIGFNDYKNYYYEIAKCIFKKQNEICYKIDENRDYEFFAGCSLLESNEQFVFFSKHIDAKQGKRTASLRCWTTPSDATIEKSLGDFSRNYLATISDEDVYILTFNLELIICTISYINDTRKFEPRATSKFDDLILTSMPGQDKVMLIDKSTRIVECFNVKDKEWVTIGLLADEINPTDDQRKSNKLLTLTSAFLQLDRIRILS
;
A
#
# COMPACT_ATOMS: atom_id res chain seq x y z
N MET A 1 -22.13 -63.81 -12.71
CA MET A 1 -21.20 -63.62 -11.57
C MET A 1 -21.02 -62.13 -11.46
N ASP A 2 -21.94 -61.49 -10.73
CA ASP A 2 -22.04 -60.05 -10.64
C ASP A 2 -20.86 -59.52 -9.84
N SER A 3 -19.97 -58.84 -10.54
CA SER A 3 -18.96 -57.99 -9.93
C SER A 3 -19.71 -56.92 -9.14
N MET A 4 -19.77 -57.07 -7.82
CA MET A 4 -20.22 -55.99 -6.93
C MET A 4 -19.36 -54.76 -7.21
N GLU A 5 -19.89 -53.82 -8.00
CA GLU A 5 -19.31 -52.49 -8.08
C GLU A 5 -19.35 -51.93 -6.67
N THR A 6 -18.18 -51.77 -6.07
CA THR A 6 -18.04 -51.02 -4.83
C THR A 6 -18.59 -49.62 -5.11
N ASP A 7 -19.64 -49.21 -4.38
CA ASP A 7 -20.22 -47.84 -4.41
C ASP A 7 -19.26 -46.79 -3.80
N GLN A 8 -18.01 -47.19 -3.56
CA GLN A 8 -16.94 -46.36 -3.06
C GLN A 8 -15.93 -46.06 -4.16
N LEU A 9 -15.58 -44.79 -4.26
CA LEU A 9 -14.46 -44.27 -5.02
C LEU A 9 -13.24 -44.18 -4.11
N THR A 10 -12.11 -44.68 -4.59
CA THR A 10 -10.81 -44.47 -3.92
C THR A 10 -10.14 -43.25 -4.51
N ILE A 11 -9.85 -42.23 -3.71
CA ILE A 11 -9.09 -41.06 -4.13
C ILE A 11 -7.73 -41.11 -3.44
N VAL A 12 -6.67 -41.25 -4.22
CA VAL A 12 -5.29 -41.16 -3.74
C VAL A 12 -4.81 -39.73 -3.97
N ASN A 13 -4.71 -38.92 -2.92
CA ASN A 13 -4.17 -37.57 -2.98
C ASN A 13 -2.78 -37.55 -2.35
N ARG A 14 -1.74 -37.36 -3.18
CA ARG A 14 -0.33 -37.45 -2.74
C ARG A 14 -0.05 -38.75 -1.98
N SER A 15 0.18 -38.64 -0.66
CA SER A 15 0.53 -39.75 0.23
C SER A 15 -0.69 -40.40 0.90
N ARG A 16 -1.87 -39.80 0.78
CA ARG A 16 -3.08 -40.21 1.50
C ARG A 16 -4.11 -40.85 0.58
N THR A 17 -4.86 -41.79 1.13
CA THR A 17 -5.97 -42.47 0.46
C THR A 17 -7.27 -42.14 1.17
N HIS A 18 -8.28 -41.75 0.40
CA HIS A 18 -9.61 -41.41 0.88
C HIS A 18 -10.64 -42.33 0.20
N HIS A 19 -11.67 -42.73 0.95
CA HIS A 19 -12.76 -43.55 0.45
C HIS A 19 -14.06 -42.77 0.60
N ILE A 20 -14.76 -42.52 -0.51
CA ILE A 20 -15.97 -41.71 -0.55
C ILE A 20 -17.04 -42.37 -1.43
N SER A 21 -18.32 -42.18 -1.09
CA SER A 21 -19.43 -42.70 -1.92
C SER A 21 -19.42 -42.07 -3.32
N LYS A 22 -19.49 -42.90 -4.36
CA LYS A 22 -19.60 -42.47 -5.76
C LYS A 22 -20.86 -41.63 -5.97
N LYS A 23 -22.00 -42.09 -5.44
CA LYS A 23 -23.26 -41.38 -5.54
C LYS A 23 -23.17 -39.97 -4.94
N LEU A 24 -22.57 -39.86 -3.75
CA LEU A 24 -22.40 -38.59 -3.06
C LEU A 24 -21.54 -37.62 -3.90
N ILE A 25 -20.35 -38.06 -4.31
CA ILE A 25 -19.38 -37.18 -4.99
C ILE A 25 -19.87 -36.75 -6.39
N ILE A 26 -20.53 -37.66 -7.12
CA ILE A 26 -21.15 -37.37 -8.43
C ILE A 26 -22.27 -36.33 -8.28
N SER A 27 -23.08 -36.43 -7.22
CA SER A 27 -24.20 -35.50 -7.02
C SER A 27 -23.79 -34.06 -6.71
N LYS A 28 -22.58 -33.86 -6.19
CA LYS A 28 -22.10 -32.54 -5.73
C LYS A 28 -21.02 -31.93 -6.61
N ILE A 29 -20.30 -32.74 -7.40
CA ILE A 29 -19.04 -32.31 -8.03
C ILE A 29 -19.05 -32.62 -9.53
N PRO A 30 -19.16 -31.58 -10.39
CA PRO A 30 -19.27 -31.75 -11.84
C PRO A 30 -18.12 -32.52 -12.49
N TYR A 31 -16.90 -32.34 -11.98
CA TYR A 31 -15.73 -33.09 -12.42
C TYR A 31 -15.92 -34.61 -12.28
N PHE A 32 -16.36 -35.08 -11.11
CA PHE A 32 -16.55 -36.51 -10.86
C PHE A 32 -17.79 -37.06 -11.55
N GLU A 33 -18.84 -36.25 -11.75
CA GLU A 33 -19.96 -36.61 -12.61
C GLU A 33 -19.46 -36.97 -14.01
N THR A 34 -18.70 -36.07 -14.63
CA THR A 34 -18.17 -36.26 -15.99
C THR A 34 -17.22 -37.45 -16.08
N LEU A 35 -16.33 -37.58 -15.10
CA LEU A 35 -15.31 -38.63 -15.06
C LEU A 35 -15.91 -40.02 -14.88
N LEU A 36 -16.93 -40.16 -14.04
CA LEU A 36 -17.44 -41.47 -13.62
C LEU A 36 -18.67 -41.94 -14.40
N ARG A 37 -19.51 -41.03 -14.94
CA ARG A 37 -20.72 -41.44 -15.71
C ARG A 37 -20.39 -42.08 -17.05
N ASN A 38 -19.34 -41.64 -17.72
CA ASN A 38 -19.15 -41.96 -19.14
C ASN A 38 -18.45 -43.30 -19.41
N GLY A 39 -17.94 -44.00 -18.37
CA GLY A 39 -17.30 -45.32 -18.49
C GLY A 39 -16.04 -45.38 -19.38
N SER A 40 -15.71 -44.27 -20.05
CA SER A 40 -14.67 -44.13 -21.06
C SER A 40 -13.28 -43.91 -20.46
N PHE A 41 -13.21 -43.51 -19.19
CA PHE A 41 -11.98 -43.19 -18.50
C PHE A 41 -11.43 -44.41 -17.74
N MET A 42 -10.11 -44.50 -17.60
CA MET A 42 -9.49 -45.62 -16.88
C MET A 42 -9.77 -45.53 -15.38
N GLU A 43 -9.98 -44.32 -14.88
CA GLU A 43 -10.37 -43.96 -13.53
C GLU A 43 -11.76 -44.53 -13.18
N SER A 44 -12.73 -44.46 -14.10
CA SER A 44 -14.06 -45.05 -13.91
C SER A 44 -13.99 -46.57 -13.90
N LYS A 45 -13.12 -47.18 -14.71
CA LYS A 45 -12.92 -48.64 -14.72
C LYS A 45 -12.19 -49.16 -13.48
N LYS A 46 -11.26 -48.36 -12.92
CA LYS A 46 -10.44 -48.73 -11.76
C LYS A 46 -11.05 -48.30 -10.42
N ASN A 47 -12.12 -47.51 -10.41
CA ASN A 47 -12.70 -46.90 -9.21
C ASN A 47 -11.65 -46.17 -8.35
N MET A 48 -10.63 -45.62 -9.01
CA MET A 48 -9.49 -44.99 -8.36
C MET A 48 -9.09 -43.74 -9.12
N VAL A 49 -9.01 -42.61 -8.42
CA VAL A 49 -8.55 -41.33 -8.96
C VAL A 49 -7.29 -40.92 -8.21
N LYS A 50 -6.27 -40.48 -8.96
CA LYS A 50 -5.02 -39.97 -8.39
C LYS A 50 -4.97 -38.46 -8.55
N LEU A 51 -4.75 -37.76 -7.45
CA LEU A 51 -4.70 -36.30 -7.39
C LEU A 51 -3.40 -35.85 -6.71
N ASN A 52 -3.01 -34.60 -7.00
CA ASN A 52 -1.88 -33.94 -6.37
C ASN A 52 -2.29 -32.54 -5.91
N LEU A 53 -3.19 -32.50 -4.93
CA LEU A 53 -3.76 -31.29 -4.35
C LEU A 53 -3.23 -31.09 -2.93
N ASP A 54 -3.32 -29.87 -2.42
CA ASP A 54 -2.98 -29.57 -1.03
C ASP A 54 -3.77 -30.45 -0.06
N GLU A 55 -3.09 -31.16 0.85
CA GLU A 55 -3.73 -32.19 1.69
C GLU A 55 -4.73 -31.58 2.68
N GLN A 56 -4.43 -30.42 3.26
CA GLN A 56 -5.30 -29.81 4.26
C GLN A 56 -6.54 -29.19 3.61
N ALA A 57 -6.37 -28.46 2.51
CA ALA A 57 -7.48 -27.91 1.76
C ALA A 57 -8.35 -29.00 1.12
N PHE A 58 -7.74 -30.09 0.63
CA PHE A 58 -8.50 -31.22 0.10
C PHE A 58 -9.29 -31.95 1.19
N GLN A 59 -8.73 -32.08 2.40
CA GLN A 59 -9.47 -32.62 3.53
C GLN A 59 -10.67 -31.74 3.89
N ALA A 60 -10.51 -30.40 3.93
CA ALA A 60 -11.61 -29.48 4.18
C ALA A 60 -12.68 -29.56 3.08
N PHE A 61 -12.26 -29.72 1.83
CA PHE A 61 -13.15 -29.94 0.70
C PHE A 61 -13.97 -31.23 0.85
N LEU A 62 -13.33 -32.36 1.19
CA LEU A 62 -14.04 -33.62 1.41
C LEU A 62 -15.02 -33.54 2.58
N THR A 63 -14.65 -32.89 3.69
CA THR A 63 -15.57 -32.65 4.81
C THR A 63 -16.80 -31.85 4.37
N TRP A 64 -16.64 -30.86 3.49
CA TRP A 64 -17.77 -30.15 2.91
C TRP A 64 -18.65 -31.06 2.03
N VAL A 65 -18.05 -31.92 1.19
CA VAL A 65 -18.80 -32.88 0.38
C VAL A 65 -19.63 -33.83 1.25
N GLU A 66 -19.10 -34.28 2.38
CA GLU A 66 -19.76 -35.23 3.28
C GLU A 66 -20.82 -34.59 4.19
N SER A 67 -20.57 -33.37 4.67
CA SER A 67 -21.38 -32.76 5.75
C SER A 67 -22.20 -31.53 5.33
N ASP A 68 -22.03 -31.03 4.10
CA ASP A 68 -22.59 -29.74 3.64
C ASP A 68 -22.17 -28.51 4.47
N HIS A 69 -21.19 -28.71 5.37
CA HIS A 69 -20.62 -27.67 6.21
C HIS A 69 -19.14 -27.46 5.89
N LEU A 70 -18.75 -26.19 5.79
CA LEU A 70 -17.38 -25.78 5.51
C LEU A 70 -16.89 -24.82 6.59
N LEU A 71 -15.86 -25.22 7.33
CA LEU A 71 -15.13 -24.33 8.22
C LEU A 71 -14.01 -23.64 7.43
N ILE A 72 -14.18 -22.35 7.18
CA ILE A 72 -13.22 -21.56 6.40
C ILE A 72 -12.09 -21.07 7.30
N LYS A 73 -10.84 -21.37 6.92
CA LYS A 73 -9.62 -20.90 7.59
C LYS A 73 -8.69 -20.26 6.56
N MET A 74 -7.99 -19.18 6.92
CA MET A 74 -7.04 -18.52 6.01
C MET A 74 -5.92 -19.47 5.54
N GLU A 75 -5.51 -20.39 6.40
CA GLU A 75 -4.49 -21.43 6.13
C GLU A 75 -4.84 -22.34 4.93
N THR A 76 -6.12 -22.54 4.64
CA THR A 76 -6.57 -23.45 3.58
C THR A 76 -7.37 -22.76 2.48
N LEU A 77 -7.71 -21.48 2.64
CA LEU A 77 -8.70 -20.79 1.82
C LEU A 77 -8.33 -20.71 0.34
N ILE A 78 -7.11 -20.29 0.01
CA ILE A 78 -6.70 -20.05 -1.38
C ILE A 78 -6.54 -21.39 -2.11
N ASN A 79 -5.93 -22.37 -1.44
CA ASN A 79 -5.86 -23.73 -1.95
C ASN A 79 -7.26 -24.36 -2.11
N LEU A 80 -8.20 -24.10 -1.20
CA LEU A 80 -9.57 -24.59 -1.31
C LEU A 80 -10.29 -23.99 -2.52
N ILE A 81 -10.17 -22.68 -2.74
CA ILE A 81 -10.69 -22.00 -3.93
C ILE A 81 -10.10 -22.63 -5.20
N THR A 82 -8.80 -22.94 -5.19
CA THR A 82 -8.12 -23.60 -6.33
C THR A 82 -8.67 -25.01 -6.58
N ILE A 83 -8.93 -25.77 -5.52
CA ILE A 83 -9.53 -27.11 -5.60
C ILE A 83 -10.97 -27.04 -6.11
N MET A 84 -11.76 -26.10 -5.59
CA MET A 84 -13.14 -25.88 -6.03
C MET A 84 -13.22 -25.49 -7.50
N ASP A 85 -12.31 -24.63 -7.95
CA ASP A 85 -12.19 -24.26 -9.35
C ASP A 85 -11.83 -25.45 -10.24
N TYR A 86 -10.79 -26.20 -9.84
CA TYR A 86 -10.36 -27.41 -10.54
C TYR A 86 -11.50 -28.41 -10.73
N PHE A 87 -12.37 -28.54 -9.72
CA PHE A 87 -13.51 -29.45 -9.76
C PHE A 87 -14.78 -28.87 -10.40
N GLY A 88 -14.74 -27.63 -10.88
CA GLY A 88 -15.87 -26.97 -11.55
C GLY A 88 -17.03 -26.63 -10.61
N ILE A 89 -16.76 -26.38 -9.33
CA ILE A 89 -17.78 -25.94 -8.37
C ILE A 89 -18.31 -24.55 -8.77
N ASN A 90 -19.61 -24.32 -8.51
CA ASN A 90 -20.31 -23.11 -8.95
C ASN A 90 -19.71 -21.78 -8.42
N ASN A 91 -20.00 -20.69 -9.13
CA ASN A 91 -19.49 -19.35 -8.80
C ASN A 91 -20.01 -18.82 -7.45
N TYR A 92 -21.17 -19.28 -6.97
CA TYR A 92 -21.75 -18.79 -5.72
C TYR A 92 -20.84 -19.06 -4.50
N TRP A 93 -20.29 -20.27 -4.40
CA TRP A 93 -19.34 -20.61 -3.33
C TRP A 93 -18.03 -19.85 -3.47
N MET A 94 -17.55 -19.71 -4.71
CA MET A 94 -16.31 -18.97 -5.01
C MET A 94 -16.42 -17.51 -4.55
N ASP A 95 -17.50 -16.82 -4.91
CA ASP A 95 -17.72 -15.42 -4.53
C ASP A 95 -17.77 -15.22 -3.02
N ARG A 96 -18.38 -16.15 -2.28
CA ARG A 96 -18.42 -16.12 -0.81
C ARG A 96 -17.02 -16.30 -0.19
N LEU A 97 -16.23 -17.22 -0.71
CA LEU A 97 -14.86 -17.47 -0.23
C LEU A 97 -13.94 -16.28 -0.50
N VAL A 98 -14.06 -15.68 -1.70
CA VAL A 98 -13.31 -14.47 -2.08
C VAL A 98 -13.72 -13.27 -1.22
N THR A 99 -15.02 -13.09 -0.98
CA THR A 99 -15.52 -12.04 -0.09
C THR A 99 -15.00 -12.22 1.33
N TYR A 100 -15.04 -13.45 1.85
CA TYR A 100 -14.49 -13.76 3.17
C TYR A 100 -13.00 -13.42 3.27
N PHE A 101 -12.20 -13.74 2.24
CA PHE A 101 -10.78 -13.37 2.20
C PHE A 101 -10.62 -11.86 2.37
N HIS A 102 -11.28 -11.06 1.52
CA HIS A 102 -11.13 -9.61 1.53
C HIS A 102 -11.64 -8.96 2.82
N ASP A 103 -12.72 -9.48 3.43
CA ASP A 103 -13.31 -8.92 4.64
C ASP A 103 -12.51 -9.22 5.92
N LYS A 104 -11.77 -10.35 5.91
CA LYS A 104 -11.11 -10.91 7.11
C LYS A 104 -9.59 -10.91 7.04
N PHE A 105 -9.00 -10.67 5.88
CA PHE A 105 -7.54 -10.60 5.74
C PHE A 105 -6.94 -9.56 6.69
N SER A 106 -5.88 -9.96 7.37
CA SER A 106 -4.99 -9.04 8.06
C SER A 106 -3.54 -9.38 7.74
N ILE A 107 -2.62 -8.47 8.03
CA ILE A 107 -1.20 -8.72 7.80
C ILE A 107 -0.68 -9.94 8.59
N SER A 108 -1.35 -10.35 9.68
CA SER A 108 -0.99 -11.57 10.42
C SER A 108 -1.15 -12.84 9.59
N ASP A 109 -1.94 -12.80 8.52
CA ASP A 109 -2.21 -13.93 7.64
C ASP A 109 -1.17 -14.06 6.52
N LEU A 110 -0.28 -13.06 6.32
CA LEU A 110 0.76 -13.10 5.29
C LEU A 110 1.61 -14.38 5.29
N PRO A 111 2.07 -14.92 6.43
CA PRO A 111 2.87 -16.15 6.45
C PRO A 111 2.17 -17.38 5.88
N VAL A 112 0.83 -17.44 5.99
CA VAL A 112 0.05 -18.55 5.45
C VAL A 112 -0.47 -18.26 4.05
N VAL A 113 -0.72 -16.98 3.71
CA VAL A 113 -1.22 -16.55 2.40
C VAL A 113 -0.11 -16.58 1.34
N ILE A 114 1.08 -16.04 1.62
CA ILE A 114 2.18 -15.93 0.65
C ILE A 114 2.51 -17.29 -0.01
N PRO A 115 2.64 -18.41 0.72
CA PRO A 115 2.96 -19.70 0.10
C PRO A 115 1.84 -20.30 -0.76
N GLN A 116 0.58 -19.88 -0.56
CA GLN A 116 -0.57 -20.39 -1.31
C GLN A 116 -0.83 -19.61 -2.61
N VAL A 117 -0.39 -18.35 -2.68
CA VAL A 117 -0.72 -17.46 -3.79
C VAL A 117 0.14 -17.75 -5.01
N THR A 118 -0.52 -17.84 -6.16
CA THR A 118 0.09 -18.02 -7.48
C THR A 118 -0.35 -16.90 -8.43
N PRO A 119 0.34 -16.69 -9.56
CA PRO A 119 -0.05 -15.68 -10.56
C PRO A 119 -1.45 -15.88 -11.15
N ILE A 120 -2.01 -17.09 -11.07
CA ILE A 120 -3.32 -17.47 -11.62
C ILE A 120 -4.38 -17.71 -10.52
N SER A 121 -4.06 -17.41 -9.26
CA SER A 121 -4.97 -17.60 -8.14
C SER A 121 -6.20 -16.69 -8.28
N LYS A 122 -7.39 -17.29 -8.24
CA LYS A 122 -8.67 -16.57 -8.42
C LYS A 122 -9.05 -15.67 -7.24
N CYS A 123 -8.54 -15.95 -6.04
CA CYS A 123 -8.84 -15.17 -4.84
C CYS A 123 -8.07 -13.86 -4.80
N ILE A 124 -6.75 -13.97 -4.97
CA ILE A 124 -5.79 -12.89 -5.07
C ILE A 124 -4.59 -13.45 -5.81
N ASP A 125 -4.13 -12.77 -6.85
CA ASP A 125 -2.93 -13.15 -7.57
C ASP A 125 -1.66 -12.60 -6.88
N SER A 126 -0.50 -13.19 -7.19
CA SER A 126 0.77 -12.78 -6.59
C SER A 126 1.16 -11.34 -6.92
N GLY A 127 0.81 -10.82 -8.10
CA GLY A 127 1.11 -9.45 -8.49
C GLY A 127 0.36 -8.44 -7.61
N THR A 128 -0.94 -8.67 -7.42
CA THR A 128 -1.81 -7.89 -6.54
C THR A 128 -1.36 -7.95 -5.08
N LEU A 129 -1.03 -9.15 -4.56
CA LEU A 129 -0.51 -9.29 -3.20
C LEU A 129 0.83 -8.56 -3.01
N ASN A 130 1.74 -8.71 -3.98
CA ASN A 130 3.05 -8.04 -3.93
C ASN A 130 2.93 -6.53 -3.99
N ALA A 131 2.03 -6.00 -4.83
CA ALA A 131 1.76 -4.57 -4.89
C ALA A 131 1.28 -4.02 -3.53
N PHE A 132 0.38 -4.74 -2.86
CA PHE A 132 -0.07 -4.39 -1.50
C PHE A 132 1.09 -4.40 -0.50
N ILE A 133 1.90 -5.46 -0.47
CA ILE A 133 3.05 -5.59 0.43
C ILE A 133 4.06 -4.46 0.17
N CYS A 134 4.43 -4.21 -1.09
CA CYS A 134 5.38 -3.17 -1.45
C CYS A 134 4.91 -1.79 -1.02
N ARG A 135 3.63 -1.45 -1.28
CA ARG A 135 3.05 -0.15 -0.94
C ARG A 135 3.02 0.09 0.56
N HIS A 136 2.69 -0.93 1.34
CA HIS A 136 2.50 -0.79 2.78
C HIS A 136 3.65 -1.36 3.61
N PHE A 137 4.80 -1.65 3.01
CA PHE A 137 5.94 -2.30 3.65
C PHE A 137 6.33 -1.65 4.98
N LEU A 138 6.53 -0.34 5.01
CA LEU A 138 6.97 0.38 6.20
C LEU A 138 5.90 0.39 7.30
N LYS A 139 4.61 0.44 6.91
CA LYS A 139 3.48 0.27 7.84
C LYS A 139 3.42 -1.14 8.42
N ILE A 140 3.70 -2.17 7.61
CA ILE A 140 3.78 -3.56 8.06
C ILE A 140 4.95 -3.72 9.03
N ALA A 141 6.14 -3.25 8.65
CA ALA A 141 7.38 -3.33 9.43
C ALA A 141 7.33 -2.52 10.75
N SER A 142 6.48 -1.49 10.83
CA SER A 142 6.27 -0.73 12.05
C SER A 142 5.50 -1.54 13.12
N THR A 143 4.71 -2.54 12.72
CA THR A 143 3.87 -3.35 13.64
C THR A 143 4.63 -4.37 14.49
N THR A 144 3.98 -4.84 15.56
CA THR A 144 4.45 -6.01 16.33
C THR A 144 4.23 -7.34 15.59
N VAL A 145 3.33 -7.38 14.61
CA VAL A 145 3.09 -8.56 13.78
C VAL A 145 4.34 -8.91 12.97
N TRP A 146 4.99 -7.89 12.39
CA TRP A 146 6.28 -8.04 11.69
C TRP A 146 7.30 -8.81 12.52
N LEU A 147 7.44 -8.46 13.80
CA LEU A 147 8.41 -9.07 14.72
C LEU A 147 8.18 -10.57 14.92
N ASN A 148 6.95 -11.06 14.70
CA ASN A 148 6.55 -12.45 14.88
C ASN A 148 6.52 -13.25 13.57
N TYR A 149 6.81 -12.63 12.43
CA TYR A 149 6.87 -13.38 11.17
C TYR A 149 8.01 -14.40 11.15
N PRO A 150 7.80 -15.55 10.49
CA PRO A 150 8.86 -16.51 10.23
C PRO A 150 9.84 -15.95 9.19
N ILE A 151 11.04 -16.51 9.16
CA ILE A 151 12.14 -16.01 8.31
C ILE A 151 11.77 -16.01 6.82
N GLU A 152 11.05 -17.03 6.36
CA GLU A 152 10.63 -17.17 4.96
C GLU A 152 9.74 -16.00 4.53
N THR A 153 8.89 -15.49 5.43
CA THR A 153 8.04 -14.32 5.17
C THR A 153 8.87 -13.03 5.10
N ILE A 154 9.82 -12.84 6.01
CA ILE A 154 10.72 -11.67 5.98
C ILE A 154 11.52 -11.64 4.69
N GLU A 155 12.07 -12.79 4.28
CA GLU A 155 12.86 -12.90 3.07
C GLU A 155 12.05 -12.64 1.82
N TYR A 156 10.85 -13.22 1.75
CA TYR A 156 9.93 -12.98 0.65
C TYR A 156 9.68 -11.47 0.50
N ILE A 157 9.28 -10.81 1.58
CA ILE A 157 8.96 -9.37 1.58
C ILE A 157 10.20 -8.56 1.20
N CYS A 158 11.35 -8.77 1.86
CA CYS A 158 12.57 -7.98 1.63
C CYS A 158 13.17 -8.16 0.22
N LYS A 159 12.83 -9.25 -0.49
CA LYS A 159 13.24 -9.46 -1.88
C LYS A 159 12.45 -8.61 -2.88
N LEU A 160 11.24 -8.18 -2.54
CA LEU A 160 10.37 -7.41 -3.42
C LEU A 160 10.93 -5.99 -3.69
N ASP A 161 10.36 -5.32 -4.69
CA ASP A 161 10.58 -3.91 -5.00
C ASP A 161 9.78 -2.99 -4.08
N LEU A 162 10.14 -3.06 -2.79
CA LEU A 162 9.49 -2.32 -1.70
C LEU A 162 9.47 -0.81 -1.97
N MET A 163 8.35 -0.16 -1.67
CA MET A 163 8.21 1.28 -1.81
C MET A 163 8.86 1.98 -0.61
N VAL A 164 10.13 2.33 -0.76
CA VAL A 164 10.97 3.02 0.23
C VAL A 164 11.62 4.24 -0.43
N HIS A 165 12.04 5.23 0.36
CA HIS A 165 12.83 6.36 -0.15
C HIS A 165 14.33 6.18 0.11
N SER A 166 14.72 5.23 0.96
CA SER A 166 16.12 4.82 1.19
C SER A 166 16.19 3.33 1.55
N GLU A 167 17.24 2.66 1.06
CA GLU A 167 17.59 1.29 1.47
C GLU A 167 17.86 1.15 2.97
N MET A 168 18.20 2.26 3.65
CA MET A 168 18.36 2.29 5.09
C MET A 168 17.07 1.86 5.80
N GLN A 169 15.91 2.15 5.22
CA GLN A 169 14.62 1.76 5.80
C GLN A 169 14.44 0.23 5.79
N VAL A 170 14.90 -0.45 4.74
CA VAL A 170 14.87 -1.91 4.66
C VAL A 170 15.87 -2.53 5.63
N PHE A 171 17.07 -1.96 5.71
CA PHE A 171 18.07 -2.36 6.71
C PHE A 171 17.52 -2.25 8.14
N ASN A 172 16.89 -1.11 8.47
CA ASN A 172 16.30 -0.88 9.79
C ASN A 172 15.15 -1.86 10.10
N ALA A 173 14.30 -2.18 9.11
CA ALA A 173 13.23 -3.16 9.27
C ALA A 173 13.76 -4.57 9.57
N ILE A 174 14.82 -5.00 8.85
CA ILE A 174 15.51 -6.28 9.09
C ILE A 174 16.14 -6.29 10.49
N MET A 175 16.84 -5.21 10.87
CA MET A 175 17.46 -5.08 12.19
C MET A 175 16.44 -5.17 13.30
N LYS A 176 15.29 -4.50 13.15
CA LYS A 176 14.18 -4.53 14.11
C LYS A 176 13.68 -5.96 14.33
N TRP A 177 13.50 -6.74 13.27
CA TRP A 177 13.11 -8.15 13.36
C TRP A 177 14.20 -9.03 13.99
N ALA A 178 15.45 -8.87 13.56
CA ALA A 178 16.58 -9.69 14.01
C ALA A 178 16.98 -9.42 15.47
N ASN A 179 16.69 -8.22 15.99
CA ASN A 179 16.96 -7.86 17.38
C ASN A 179 15.86 -8.31 18.35
N PHE A 180 14.62 -8.48 17.88
CA PHE A 180 13.49 -8.88 18.74
C PHE A 180 13.70 -10.23 19.42
N ALA A 181 14.30 -11.19 18.72
CA ALA A 181 14.67 -12.49 19.28
C ALA A 181 16.15 -12.80 18.94
N SER A 182 17.05 -11.93 19.40
CA SER A 182 18.47 -11.94 19.02
C SER A 182 19.11 -13.33 19.13
N ASN A 183 18.81 -14.07 20.20
CA ASN A 183 19.44 -15.36 20.47
C ASN A 183 19.11 -16.44 19.43
N SER A 184 17.86 -16.47 18.92
CA SER A 184 17.43 -17.45 17.92
C SER A 184 17.56 -16.95 16.48
N ARG A 185 17.76 -15.64 16.26
CA ARG A 185 17.76 -15.03 14.93
C ARG A 185 19.13 -14.58 14.42
N THR A 186 20.17 -14.71 15.23
CA THR A 186 21.51 -14.22 14.86
C THR A 186 22.03 -14.89 13.58
N GLU A 187 21.77 -16.17 13.38
CA GLU A 187 22.20 -16.92 12.19
C GLU A 187 21.57 -16.43 10.87
N TYR A 188 20.37 -15.84 10.92
CA TYR A 188 19.67 -15.36 9.72
C TYR A 188 20.09 -13.95 9.31
N ARG A 189 20.85 -13.23 10.15
CA ARG A 189 21.23 -11.83 9.88
C ARG A 189 22.02 -11.69 8.59
N GLU A 190 23.04 -12.51 8.39
CA GLU A 190 23.85 -12.48 7.17
C GLU A 190 23.02 -12.78 5.92
N ARG A 191 22.08 -13.74 6.03
CA ARG A 191 21.16 -14.12 4.95
C ARG A 191 20.21 -12.97 4.60
N LEU A 192 19.67 -12.27 5.60
CA LEU A 192 18.78 -11.13 5.40
C LEU A 192 19.50 -9.88 4.90
N PHE A 193 20.71 -9.59 5.39
CA PHE A 193 21.48 -8.44 4.94
C PHE A 193 21.83 -8.49 3.45
N LYS A 194 21.95 -9.68 2.86
CA LYS A 194 22.08 -9.85 1.40
C LYS A 194 20.90 -9.29 0.60
N LEU A 195 19.75 -9.03 1.24
CA LEU A 195 18.55 -8.48 0.60
C LEU A 195 18.52 -6.93 0.62
N VAL A 196 19.49 -6.29 1.27
CA VAL A 196 19.67 -4.84 1.24
C VAL A 196 20.49 -4.46 0.01
N ARG A 197 20.00 -3.53 -0.80
CA ARG A 197 20.67 -3.09 -2.04
C ARG A 197 21.68 -2.01 -1.71
N TYR A 198 22.80 -2.37 -1.07
CA TYR A 198 23.81 -1.43 -0.56
C TYR A 198 24.37 -0.46 -1.62
N CYS A 199 24.29 -0.83 -2.90
CA CYS A 199 24.63 0.01 -4.06
C CYS A 199 23.83 1.32 -4.12
N ASN A 200 22.63 1.35 -3.53
CA ASN A 200 21.72 2.50 -3.55
C ASN A 200 21.69 3.27 -2.22
N LEU A 201 22.58 2.96 -1.29
CA LEU A 201 22.72 3.71 -0.04
C LEU A 201 23.61 4.94 -0.23
N GLU A 202 23.29 6.01 0.48
CA GLU A 202 24.17 7.17 0.58
C GLU A 202 25.46 6.83 1.34
N CYS A 203 26.53 7.57 1.05
CA CYS A 203 27.82 7.38 1.70
C CYS A 203 27.75 7.50 3.24
N GLU A 204 26.90 8.39 3.75
CA GLU A 204 26.70 8.60 5.18
C GLU A 204 26.01 7.39 5.83
N ASP A 205 24.96 6.89 5.20
CA ASP A 205 24.25 5.69 5.60
C ASP A 205 25.18 4.46 5.65
N LEU A 206 26.02 4.28 4.64
CA LEU A 206 27.03 3.21 4.62
C LEU A 206 28.04 3.36 5.76
N ARG A 207 28.48 4.59 6.07
CA ARG A 207 29.37 4.84 7.22
C ARG A 207 28.70 4.50 8.54
N ARG A 208 27.42 4.85 8.70
CA ARG A 208 26.63 4.57 9.89
C ARG A 208 26.43 3.06 10.10
N ILE A 209 26.13 2.30 9.03
CA ILE A 209 26.04 0.83 9.08
C ILE A 209 27.41 0.24 9.46
N LYS A 210 28.50 0.68 8.82
CA LYS A 210 29.84 0.17 9.14
C LYS A 210 30.19 0.48 10.59
N GLY A 211 30.08 1.73 11.02
CA GLY A 211 30.46 2.19 12.36
C GLY A 211 29.74 1.45 13.50
N ASN A 212 28.43 1.22 13.35
CA ASN A 212 27.63 0.58 14.40
C ASN A 212 27.81 -0.94 14.47
N TYR A 213 28.33 -1.57 13.40
CA TYR A 213 28.33 -3.04 13.30
C TYR A 213 29.68 -3.64 12.86
N TYR A 214 30.77 -2.87 12.88
CA TYR A 214 32.12 -3.27 12.45
C TYR A 214 32.59 -4.65 12.98
N GLY A 215 32.10 -5.10 14.15
CA GLY A 215 32.44 -6.40 14.75
C GLY A 215 31.70 -7.63 14.20
N ASN A 216 30.52 -7.47 13.58
CA ASN A 216 29.71 -8.57 13.04
C ASN A 216 29.79 -8.71 11.51
N PHE A 217 30.49 -7.78 10.84
CA PHE A 217 30.50 -7.65 9.38
C PHE A 217 31.85 -8.02 8.74
N SER A 218 32.79 -8.60 9.49
CA SER A 218 34.14 -8.97 9.00
C SER A 218 34.11 -9.98 7.85
N ASN A 219 33.07 -10.83 7.76
CA ASN A 219 32.85 -11.76 6.64
C ASN A 219 32.01 -11.17 5.49
N LEU A 220 31.53 -9.92 5.60
CA LEU A 220 30.61 -9.28 4.65
C LEU A 220 31.30 -8.25 3.73
N THR A 221 32.64 -8.17 3.75
CA THR A 221 33.43 -7.36 2.79
C THR A 221 33.17 -7.74 1.32
N SER A 222 32.62 -8.92 1.06
CA SER A 222 32.15 -9.38 -0.26
C SER A 222 30.72 -8.93 -0.62
N ILE A 223 29.92 -8.43 0.34
CA ILE A 223 28.49 -8.08 0.17
C ILE A 223 28.30 -6.60 -0.13
N PHE A 224 29.18 -5.75 0.39
CA PHE A 224 29.23 -4.36 -0.02
C PHE A 224 29.77 -4.30 -1.44
N CYS A 225 28.88 -4.32 -2.43
CA CYS A 225 29.25 -3.90 -3.77
C CYS A 225 29.78 -2.47 -3.64
N MET A 226 31.10 -2.28 -3.78
CA MET A 226 31.64 -0.92 -3.92
C MET A 226 30.96 -0.30 -5.15
N PRO A 227 30.56 0.99 -5.12
CA PRO A 227 29.93 1.65 -6.27
C PRO A 227 30.70 1.45 -7.58
N ALA A 228 32.04 1.37 -7.51
CA ALA A 228 32.92 1.12 -8.65
C ALA A 228 32.96 -0.34 -9.17
N LYS A 229 32.46 -1.31 -8.39
CA LYS A 229 32.34 -2.74 -8.75
C LYS A 229 30.88 -3.18 -8.99
N CYS A 230 29.89 -2.31 -8.79
CA CYS A 230 28.50 -2.49 -9.23
C CYS A 230 28.39 -2.36 -10.75
N ILE A 231 29.12 -3.19 -11.49
CA ILE A 231 28.94 -3.31 -12.93
C ILE A 231 27.83 -4.36 -13.12
N GLY A 232 26.57 -3.92 -13.08
CA GLY A 232 25.48 -4.64 -13.76
C GLY A 232 24.44 -5.41 -12.93
N ASP A 233 24.62 -5.71 -11.64
CA ASP A 233 23.69 -6.63 -10.92
C ASP A 233 22.62 -5.96 -10.04
N CYS A 234 22.64 -4.64 -9.83
CA CYS A 234 21.55 -3.92 -9.17
C CYS A 234 20.54 -3.43 -10.22
N GLU A 235 19.72 -4.34 -10.76
CA GLU A 235 18.80 -4.06 -11.89
C GLU A 235 17.77 -2.94 -11.60
N PHE A 236 17.41 -2.70 -10.33
CA PHE A 236 16.38 -1.72 -9.96
C PHE A 236 16.69 -0.99 -8.65
N ASP A 237 16.67 0.35 -8.67
CA ASP A 237 16.73 1.18 -7.48
C ASP A 237 15.34 1.41 -6.88
N ARG A 238 14.97 0.56 -5.91
CA ARG A 238 13.66 0.67 -5.25
C ARG A 238 13.50 1.94 -4.40
N SER A 239 14.58 2.67 -4.11
CA SER A 239 14.52 3.98 -3.44
C SER A 239 14.04 5.09 -4.39
N ASN A 240 14.14 4.86 -5.70
CA ASN A 240 13.76 5.80 -6.75
C ASN A 240 12.36 5.52 -7.31
N GLN A 241 11.40 5.22 -6.43
CA GLN A 241 9.99 4.96 -6.79
C GLN A 241 9.05 6.11 -6.44
N TYR A 242 9.61 7.23 -5.98
CA TYR A 242 8.85 8.40 -5.57
C TYR A 242 8.84 9.44 -6.69
N PHE A 243 7.64 9.78 -7.17
CA PHE A 243 7.46 10.67 -8.30
C PHE A 243 6.53 11.83 -7.94
N SER A 244 6.71 12.95 -8.63
CA SER A 244 5.76 14.04 -8.60
C SER A 244 4.69 13.78 -9.66
N VAL A 245 3.43 13.82 -9.27
CA VAL A 245 2.28 13.58 -10.14
C VAL A 245 1.51 14.87 -10.29
N LEU A 246 1.55 15.41 -11.49
CA LEU A 246 0.77 16.58 -11.91
C LEU A 246 -0.54 16.11 -12.52
N ILE A 247 -1.66 16.60 -12.03
CA ILE A 247 -2.99 16.25 -12.52
C ILE A 247 -3.69 17.53 -12.97
N GLU A 248 -4.14 17.51 -14.22
CA GLU A 248 -4.81 18.63 -14.86
C GLU A 248 -6.20 18.22 -15.35
N GLU A 249 -7.18 19.09 -15.12
CA GLU A 249 -8.51 18.94 -15.70
C GLU A 249 -8.47 19.37 -17.17
N MET A 250 -8.98 18.52 -18.05
CA MET A 250 -9.22 18.87 -19.45
C MET A 250 -10.69 19.24 -19.67
N ASP A 251 -11.05 19.60 -20.90
CA ASP A 251 -12.45 19.78 -21.29
C ASP A 251 -13.30 18.54 -20.96
N GLY A 252 -14.37 18.74 -20.17
CA GLY A 252 -15.25 17.68 -19.71
C GLY A 252 -14.82 17.07 -18.37
N THR A 253 -14.75 15.74 -18.31
CA THR A 253 -14.34 14.98 -17.12
C THR A 253 -13.06 14.18 -17.36
N ASP A 254 -12.29 14.50 -18.40
CA ASP A 254 -11.04 13.82 -18.68
C ASP A 254 -9.92 14.48 -17.86
N LEU A 255 -9.02 13.66 -17.31
CA LEU A 255 -7.83 14.14 -16.59
C LEU A 255 -6.58 13.84 -17.38
N ARG A 256 -5.70 14.83 -17.47
CA ARG A 256 -4.32 14.64 -17.92
C ARG A 256 -3.44 14.45 -16.71
N VAL A 257 -2.72 13.33 -16.69
CA VAL A 257 -1.78 12.99 -15.61
C VAL A 257 -0.38 12.96 -16.19
N LYS A 258 0.53 13.73 -15.59
CA LYS A 258 1.96 13.70 -15.88
C LYS A 258 2.69 13.16 -14.68
N VAL A 259 3.55 12.17 -14.91
CA VAL A 259 4.50 11.68 -13.91
C VAL A 259 5.81 12.36 -14.18
N LEU A 260 6.35 13.02 -13.17
CA LEU A 260 7.57 13.79 -13.20
C LEU A 260 8.62 13.13 -12.31
N ASP A 261 9.88 13.22 -12.72
CA ASP A 261 11.00 12.76 -11.90
C ASP A 261 11.27 13.69 -10.70
N ARG A 262 12.30 13.34 -9.93
CA ARG A 262 12.81 14.09 -8.79
C ARG A 262 13.24 15.53 -9.10
N SER A 263 13.53 15.84 -10.36
CA SER A 263 13.90 17.16 -10.87
C SER A 263 12.75 17.83 -11.64
N LEU A 264 11.53 17.28 -11.52
CA LEU A 264 10.31 17.73 -12.20
C LEU A 264 10.32 17.59 -13.74
N HIS A 265 11.21 16.77 -14.31
CA HIS A 265 11.16 16.45 -15.73
C HIS A 265 10.05 15.42 -16.02
N SER A 266 9.30 15.65 -17.10
CA SER A 266 8.22 14.74 -17.50
C SER A 266 8.74 13.39 -17.95
N LEU A 267 8.29 12.32 -17.28
CA LEU A 267 8.62 10.92 -17.60
C LEU A 267 7.54 10.25 -18.44
N THR A 268 6.27 10.51 -18.13
CA THR A 268 5.12 10.04 -18.92
C THR A 268 3.96 11.02 -18.77
N LYS A 269 3.15 11.11 -19.82
CA LYS A 269 1.98 11.99 -19.91
C LYS A 269 0.87 11.20 -20.58
N GLN A 270 -0.27 11.08 -19.91
CA GLN A 270 -1.41 10.32 -20.41
C GLN A 270 -2.73 10.98 -20.02
N VAL A 271 -3.77 10.70 -20.81
CA VAL A 271 -5.15 11.17 -20.57
C VAL A 271 -5.99 10.01 -20.08
N PHE A 272 -6.79 10.25 -19.05
CA PHE A 272 -7.60 9.26 -18.34
C PHE A 272 -9.06 9.68 -18.35
N LYS A 273 -9.95 8.69 -18.49
CA LYS A 273 -11.40 8.86 -18.45
C LYS A 273 -11.98 8.50 -17.10
N LEU A 274 -13.01 9.22 -16.67
CA LEU A 274 -13.72 8.91 -15.44
C LEU A 274 -14.42 7.53 -15.54
N ASP A 275 -14.23 6.70 -14.52
CA ASP A 275 -14.94 5.44 -14.32
C ASP A 275 -15.22 5.21 -12.83
N GLU A 276 -16.43 5.57 -12.40
CA GLU A 276 -16.87 5.38 -11.01
C GLU A 276 -17.04 3.90 -10.61
N SER A 277 -17.01 2.97 -11.57
CA SER A 277 -17.11 1.53 -11.29
C SER A 277 -15.80 0.91 -10.82
N ILE A 278 -14.67 1.63 -10.90
CA ILE A 278 -13.38 1.15 -10.38
C ILE A 278 -13.55 0.84 -8.88
N SER A 279 -13.29 -0.42 -8.54
CA SER A 279 -13.42 -0.96 -7.19
C SER A 279 -12.53 -0.20 -6.20
N LEU A 280 -13.04 0.04 -4.98
CA LEU A 280 -12.31 0.60 -3.84
C LEU A 280 -11.79 -0.49 -2.88
N ARG A 281 -11.76 -1.76 -3.32
CA ARG A 281 -11.21 -2.86 -2.51
C ARG A 281 -9.75 -2.58 -2.11
N LEU A 282 -9.36 -3.18 -0.99
CA LEU A 282 -8.03 -3.09 -0.37
C LEU A 282 -6.89 -3.53 -1.29
N PHE A 283 -7.19 -4.46 -2.19
CA PHE A 283 -6.23 -5.04 -3.13
C PHE A 283 -6.53 -4.53 -4.54
N PRO A 284 -6.01 -3.35 -4.92
CA PRO A 284 -6.10 -2.89 -6.29
C PRO A 284 -5.22 -3.78 -7.20
N ASN A 285 -5.59 -3.86 -8.48
CA ASN A 285 -4.77 -4.54 -9.48
C ASN A 285 -3.36 -3.92 -9.51
N GLU A 286 -2.40 -4.71 -9.93
CA GLU A 286 -0.98 -4.42 -10.06
C GLU A 286 -0.66 -3.21 -11.00
N TYR A 287 -1.63 -2.78 -11.83
CA TYR A 287 -1.58 -1.58 -12.69
C TYR A 287 -2.39 -0.39 -12.15
N VAL A 288 -2.83 -0.45 -10.91
CA VAL A 288 -3.64 0.59 -10.28
C VAL A 288 -2.83 1.33 -9.22
N SER A 289 -2.96 2.65 -9.17
CA SER A 289 -2.30 3.49 -8.17
C SER A 289 -3.29 4.39 -7.45
N ASP A 290 -3.13 4.45 -6.14
CA ASP A 290 -3.86 5.39 -5.27
C ASP A 290 -2.97 6.56 -4.92
N ILE A 291 -3.44 7.75 -5.27
CA ILE A 291 -2.73 9.01 -5.09
C ILE A 291 -3.58 9.91 -4.22
N VAL A 292 -3.10 10.16 -3.01
CA VAL A 292 -3.73 11.08 -2.04
C VAL A 292 -3.24 12.50 -2.33
N PHE A 293 -4.16 13.46 -2.30
CA PHE A 293 -3.85 14.85 -2.58
C PHE A 293 -4.75 15.80 -1.80
N ASP A 294 -4.59 17.10 -2.04
CA ASP A 294 -5.39 18.14 -1.39
C ASP A 294 -5.35 17.99 0.14
N SER A 295 -4.13 17.86 0.68
CA SER A 295 -3.84 17.63 2.11
C SER A 295 -4.63 16.49 2.73
N GLY A 296 -4.73 15.35 2.04
CA GLY A 296 -5.38 14.16 2.59
C GLY A 296 -6.90 14.24 2.65
N SER A 297 -7.51 15.18 1.92
CA SER A 297 -8.96 15.30 1.83
C SER A 297 -9.54 14.56 0.63
N LYS A 298 -8.71 14.25 -0.38
CA LYS A 298 -9.12 13.60 -1.61
C LYS A 298 -8.10 12.55 -2.03
N MET A 299 -8.58 11.57 -2.77
CA MET A 299 -7.75 10.55 -3.41
C MET A 299 -8.20 10.36 -4.85
N ILE A 300 -7.28 10.02 -5.72
CA ILE A 300 -7.58 9.54 -7.07
C ILE A 300 -7.02 8.13 -7.21
N ARG A 301 -7.86 7.22 -7.70
CA ARG A 301 -7.46 5.86 -8.09
C ARG A 301 -7.31 5.82 -9.61
N ILE A 302 -6.12 5.52 -10.10
CA ILE A 302 -5.79 5.51 -11.53
C ILE A 302 -5.53 4.06 -11.95
N ASP A 303 -6.25 3.57 -12.95
CA ASP A 303 -5.92 2.34 -13.69
C ASP A 303 -5.10 2.72 -14.93
N TRP A 304 -3.79 2.52 -14.84
CA TRP A 304 -2.82 2.85 -15.89
C TRP A 304 -3.05 2.03 -17.16
N LYS A 305 -3.54 0.79 -17.03
CA LYS A 305 -3.75 -0.12 -18.15
C LYS A 305 -5.03 0.20 -18.92
N GLN A 306 -6.11 0.47 -18.20
CA GLN A 306 -7.39 0.81 -18.82
C GLN A 306 -7.50 2.30 -19.19
N LYS A 307 -6.54 3.13 -18.76
CA LYS A 307 -6.56 4.60 -18.93
C LYS A 307 -7.84 5.21 -18.35
N LYS A 308 -8.20 4.74 -17.16
CA LYS A 308 -9.37 5.18 -16.42
C LYS A 308 -8.99 5.65 -15.02
N TYR A 309 -9.82 6.51 -14.44
CA TYR A 309 -9.62 6.97 -13.08
C TYR A 309 -10.95 7.07 -12.33
N ARG A 310 -10.86 7.05 -11.00
CA ARG A 310 -11.96 7.36 -10.10
C ARG A 310 -11.54 8.43 -9.11
N LEU A 311 -12.34 9.48 -8.97
CA LEU A 311 -12.13 10.51 -7.96
C LEU A 311 -12.83 10.12 -6.67
N ILE A 312 -12.16 10.27 -5.54
CA ILE A 312 -12.61 9.76 -4.24
C ILE A 312 -12.56 10.93 -3.26
N GLY A 313 -13.74 11.32 -2.78
CA GLY A 313 -13.88 12.37 -1.77
C GLY A 313 -13.50 11.89 -0.37
N PHE A 314 -13.49 12.81 0.58
CA PHE A 314 -13.03 12.52 1.95
C PHE A 314 -13.77 11.37 2.62
N ASN A 315 -15.10 11.29 2.46
CA ASN A 315 -15.90 10.24 3.12
C ASN A 315 -15.56 8.83 2.62
N ASP A 316 -15.33 8.66 1.32
CA ASP A 316 -14.95 7.37 0.74
C ASP A 316 -13.47 7.06 1.02
N TYR A 317 -12.59 8.07 0.98
CA TYR A 317 -11.19 7.93 1.35
C TYR A 317 -11.02 7.50 2.82
N LYS A 318 -11.85 8.05 3.72
CA LYS A 318 -11.93 7.62 5.12
C LYS A 318 -12.28 6.13 5.25
N ASN A 319 -13.29 5.66 4.52
CA ASN A 319 -13.66 4.24 4.53
C ASN A 319 -12.53 3.35 4.00
N TYR A 320 -11.83 3.82 2.97
CA TYR A 320 -10.64 3.14 2.44
C TYR A 320 -9.51 3.07 3.49
N TYR A 321 -9.27 4.17 4.21
CA TYR A 321 -8.36 4.19 5.35
C TYR A 321 -8.76 3.18 6.42
N TYR A 322 -10.04 3.09 6.80
CA TYR A 322 -10.50 2.14 7.82
C TYR A 322 -10.17 0.70 7.44
N GLU A 323 -10.36 0.30 6.18
CA GLU A 323 -10.02 -1.05 5.73
C GLU A 323 -8.50 -1.30 5.76
N ILE A 324 -7.66 -0.34 5.36
CA ILE A 324 -6.20 -0.48 5.49
C ILE A 324 -5.78 -0.56 6.95
N ALA A 325 -6.29 0.34 7.79
CA ALA A 325 -5.93 0.42 9.20
C ALA A 325 -6.33 -0.85 9.95
N LYS A 326 -7.54 -1.36 9.71
CA LYS A 326 -8.03 -2.63 10.25
C LYS A 326 -7.18 -3.82 9.80
N CYS A 327 -6.72 -3.82 8.55
CA CYS A 327 -5.87 -4.87 8.00
C CYS A 327 -4.46 -4.87 8.61
N ILE A 328 -3.86 -3.69 8.82
CA ILE A 328 -2.45 -3.52 9.22
C ILE A 328 -2.30 -3.31 10.72
N PHE A 329 -2.97 -2.30 11.27
CA PHE A 329 -2.82 -1.81 12.63
C PHE A 329 -3.94 -2.35 13.51
N LYS A 330 -3.89 -3.63 13.90
CA LYS A 330 -4.81 -4.17 14.91
C LYS A 330 -4.79 -3.28 16.17
N LYS A 331 -5.92 -2.60 16.46
CA LYS A 331 -6.16 -1.67 17.59
C LYS A 331 -4.89 -1.10 18.24
N GLN A 332 -4.40 0.04 17.74
CA GLN A 332 -3.33 0.77 18.40
C GLN A 332 -3.86 1.82 19.38
N ASN A 333 -3.02 2.18 20.34
CA ASN A 333 -3.27 3.32 21.22
C ASN A 333 -3.03 4.59 20.41
N GLU A 334 -4.13 5.25 20.06
CA GLU A 334 -4.13 6.58 19.49
C GLU A 334 -3.35 7.54 20.40
N ILE A 335 -2.37 8.24 19.84
CA ILE A 335 -1.64 9.29 20.54
C ILE A 335 -2.09 10.63 19.97
N CYS A 336 -2.52 11.52 20.86
CA CYS A 336 -3.02 12.84 20.53
C CYS A 336 -2.01 13.89 20.98
N TYR A 337 -1.60 14.75 20.06
CA TYR A 337 -0.73 15.88 20.30
C TYR A 337 -1.47 17.18 20.02
N LYS A 338 -1.16 18.23 20.78
CA LYS A 338 -1.73 19.57 20.61
C LYS A 338 -0.70 20.45 19.91
N ILE A 339 -1.08 21.06 18.79
CA ILE A 339 -0.15 21.80 17.91
C ILE A 339 0.01 23.27 18.33
N ASP A 340 -0.98 23.84 19.01
CA ASP A 340 -0.93 25.25 19.42
C ASP A 340 -1.56 25.44 20.80
N GLU A 341 -0.76 25.85 21.78
CA GLU A 341 -1.23 26.15 23.13
C GLU A 341 -1.52 27.64 23.38
N ASN A 342 -1.02 28.55 22.54
CA ASN A 342 -0.86 29.96 22.91
C ASN A 342 -1.59 30.98 22.03
N ARG A 343 -2.35 30.56 21.01
CA ARG A 343 -3.13 31.51 20.19
C ARG A 343 -4.55 31.72 20.69
N ASP A 344 -4.86 32.97 21.01
CA ASP A 344 -6.22 33.48 21.09
C ASP A 344 -6.78 33.62 19.65
N TYR A 345 -7.71 32.71 19.28
CA TYR A 345 -8.73 32.86 18.21
C TYR A 345 -8.35 32.85 16.71
N GLU A 346 -7.39 32.06 16.26
CA GLU A 346 -7.40 31.61 14.85
C GLU A 346 -8.18 30.29 14.74
N PHE A 347 -9.37 30.36 14.14
CA PHE A 347 -10.28 29.22 14.01
C PHE A 347 -9.76 28.22 12.99
N PHE A 348 -8.86 27.31 13.35
CA PHE A 348 -8.65 26.12 12.51
C PHE A 348 -10.00 25.46 12.21
N ALA A 349 -10.23 25.13 10.95
CA ALA A 349 -11.43 24.52 10.43
C ALA A 349 -11.02 23.46 9.41
N GLY A 350 -11.83 22.40 9.26
CA GLY A 350 -11.50 21.26 8.42
C GLY A 350 -10.64 20.19 9.10
N CYS A 351 -10.47 19.09 8.37
CA CYS A 351 -9.66 17.95 8.76
C CYS A 351 -8.78 17.48 7.60
N SER A 352 -7.65 16.86 7.94
CA SER A 352 -6.69 16.31 6.97
C SER A 352 -6.25 14.93 7.43
N LEU A 353 -6.39 13.92 6.58
CA LEU A 353 -5.94 12.55 6.84
C LEU A 353 -4.74 12.25 5.94
N LEU A 354 -3.53 12.36 6.50
CA LEU A 354 -2.29 12.22 5.77
C LEU A 354 -1.70 10.81 5.96
N GLU A 355 -1.15 10.26 4.90
CA GLU A 355 -0.43 8.99 4.92
C GLU A 355 1.07 9.27 5.07
N SER A 356 1.67 8.87 6.20
CA SER A 356 3.13 8.84 6.34
C SER A 356 3.66 7.44 6.00
N ASN A 357 4.99 7.29 5.97
CA ASN A 357 5.62 6.01 5.65
C ASN A 357 5.19 4.89 6.62
N GLU A 358 5.17 5.16 7.91
CA GLU A 358 4.94 4.13 8.95
C GLU A 358 3.53 4.13 9.54
N GLN A 359 2.77 5.21 9.37
CA GLN A 359 1.47 5.39 10.02
C GLN A 359 0.56 6.34 9.23
N PHE A 360 -0.67 6.49 9.71
CA PHE A 360 -1.56 7.56 9.27
C PHE A 360 -1.60 8.64 10.33
N VAL A 361 -1.70 9.89 9.89
CA VAL A 361 -1.71 11.06 10.75
C VAL A 361 -2.95 11.88 10.42
N PHE A 362 -3.75 12.17 11.43
CA PHE A 362 -4.98 12.92 11.28
C PHE A 362 -4.87 14.26 11.98
N PHE A 363 -5.32 15.30 11.30
CA PHE A 363 -5.41 16.66 11.80
C PHE A 363 -6.86 17.07 11.84
N SER A 364 -7.26 17.66 12.95
CA SER A 364 -8.60 18.19 13.11
C SER A 364 -8.63 19.24 14.20
N LYS A 365 -9.60 20.16 14.05
CA LYS A 365 -9.97 21.09 15.10
C LYS A 365 -10.56 20.32 16.27
N HIS A 366 -9.98 20.52 17.45
CA HIS A 366 -10.56 20.07 18.70
C HIS A 366 -11.07 21.26 19.51
N ILE A 367 -12.30 21.17 20.01
CA ILE A 367 -12.89 22.18 20.89
C ILE A 367 -12.82 21.68 22.33
N ASP A 368 -12.01 22.35 23.14
CA ASP A 368 -11.97 22.16 24.58
C ASP A 368 -12.92 23.15 25.26
N ALA A 369 -13.79 22.65 26.13
CA ALA A 369 -14.59 23.47 27.03
C ALA A 369 -14.02 23.34 28.44
N LYS A 370 -13.16 24.28 28.85
CA LYS A 370 -12.64 24.35 30.22
C LYS A 370 -13.16 25.62 30.88
N GLN A 371 -13.78 25.47 32.06
CA GLN A 371 -14.23 26.60 32.91
C GLN A 371 -15.12 27.63 32.18
N GLY A 372 -15.99 27.19 31.27
CA GLY A 372 -16.90 28.08 30.52
C GLY A 372 -16.27 28.82 29.34
N LYS A 373 -14.94 28.75 29.14
CA LYS A 373 -14.28 29.25 27.92
C LYS A 373 -14.15 28.09 26.92
N ARG A 374 -14.61 28.30 25.67
CA ARG A 374 -14.37 27.37 24.56
C ARG A 374 -13.08 27.78 23.86
N THR A 375 -12.10 26.90 23.87
CA THR A 375 -10.85 27.08 23.12
C THR A 375 -10.80 26.06 22.00
N ALA A 376 -10.54 26.51 20.77
CA ALA A 376 -10.29 25.63 19.64
C ALA A 376 -8.78 25.50 19.44
N SER A 377 -8.29 24.27 19.26
CA SER A 377 -6.88 24.01 18.94
C SER A 377 -6.80 23.00 17.82
N LEU A 378 -5.82 23.14 16.93
CA LEU A 378 -5.47 22.07 16.00
C LEU A 378 -4.79 20.94 16.77
N ARG A 379 -5.28 19.72 16.58
CA ARG A 379 -4.69 18.51 17.17
C ARG A 379 -4.24 17.55 16.08
N CYS A 380 -3.19 16.82 16.40
CA CYS A 380 -2.60 15.78 15.59
C CYS A 380 -2.83 14.44 16.29
N TRP A 381 -3.34 13.45 15.56
CA TRP A 381 -3.47 12.09 16.02
C TRP A 381 -2.63 11.17 15.15
N THR A 382 -1.69 10.46 15.77
CA THR A 382 -1.00 9.34 15.13
C THR A 382 -1.84 8.10 15.32
N THR A 383 -2.06 7.35 14.23
CA THR A 383 -2.94 6.17 14.19
C THR A 383 -4.32 6.44 14.80
N PRO A 384 -5.05 7.43 14.23
CA PRO A 384 -6.34 7.89 14.77
C PRO A 384 -7.35 6.75 14.85
N SER A 385 -8.22 6.77 15.85
CA SER A 385 -9.33 5.82 15.92
C SER A 385 -10.49 6.25 15.02
N ASP A 386 -11.29 5.28 14.57
CA ASP A 386 -12.51 5.54 13.80
C ASP A 386 -13.40 6.58 14.53
N ALA A 387 -13.54 6.42 15.85
CA ALA A 387 -14.32 7.33 16.67
C ALA A 387 -13.78 8.77 16.66
N THR A 388 -12.45 8.97 16.58
CA THR A 388 -11.85 10.30 16.49
C THR A 388 -12.09 10.96 15.14
N ILE A 389 -11.97 10.18 14.05
CA ILE A 389 -12.23 10.69 12.71
C ILE A 389 -13.72 11.05 12.58
N GLU A 390 -14.63 10.18 13.04
CA GLU A 390 -16.08 10.43 12.97
C GLU A 390 -16.51 11.69 13.74
N LYS A 391 -15.93 11.93 14.93
CA LYS A 391 -16.23 13.13 15.74
C LYS A 391 -15.84 14.45 15.07
N SER A 392 -14.93 14.40 14.09
CA SER A 392 -14.35 15.57 13.44
C SER A 392 -15.07 15.99 12.16
N LEU A 393 -16.09 15.25 11.70
CA LEU A 393 -16.75 15.41 10.40
C LEU A 393 -17.72 16.61 10.28
N GLY A 394 -17.71 17.55 11.23
CA GLY A 394 -18.67 18.65 11.27
C GLY A 394 -18.32 19.88 10.42
N ASP A 395 -17.07 20.02 9.96
CA ASP A 395 -16.59 21.25 9.32
C ASP A 395 -15.78 20.91 8.06
N PHE A 396 -16.37 21.10 6.88
CA PHE A 396 -15.71 20.84 5.59
C PHE A 396 -14.91 22.04 5.08
N SER A 397 -15.05 23.20 5.72
CA SER A 397 -14.32 24.40 5.30
C SER A 397 -12.91 24.35 5.87
N ARG A 398 -11.94 23.90 5.06
CA ARG A 398 -10.56 23.80 5.52
C ARG A 398 -9.82 25.11 5.29
N ASN A 399 -9.25 25.66 6.35
CA ASN A 399 -8.47 26.91 6.30
C ASN A 399 -6.97 26.70 6.55
N TYR A 400 -6.48 25.49 6.29
CA TYR A 400 -5.07 25.14 6.30
C TYR A 400 -4.77 24.07 5.24
N LEU A 401 -3.54 24.05 4.75
CA LEU A 401 -2.99 22.97 3.93
C LEU A 401 -1.98 22.23 4.78
N ALA A 402 -1.88 20.93 4.62
CA ALA A 402 -0.92 20.10 5.34
C ALA A 402 -0.27 19.06 4.43
N THR A 403 0.99 18.75 4.70
CA THR A 403 1.75 17.67 4.09
C THR A 403 2.75 17.09 5.10
N ILE A 404 3.27 15.88 4.85
CA ILE A 404 4.23 15.21 5.73
C ILE A 404 5.48 14.85 4.96
N SER A 405 6.65 15.20 5.49
CA SER A 405 7.93 14.67 5.05
C SER A 405 8.57 13.93 6.22
N ASP A 406 8.70 12.62 6.09
CA ASP A 406 9.26 11.76 7.14
C ASP A 406 8.52 11.89 8.49
N GLU A 407 9.14 12.48 9.50
CA GLU A 407 8.54 12.73 10.82
C GLU A 407 8.00 14.16 11.00
N ASP A 408 8.26 15.04 10.03
CA ASP A 408 7.87 16.43 10.09
C ASP A 408 6.58 16.69 9.32
N VAL A 409 5.69 17.43 9.99
CA VAL A 409 4.42 17.90 9.47
C VAL A 409 4.58 19.36 9.13
N TYR A 410 4.14 19.73 7.94
CA TYR A 410 4.16 21.08 7.42
C TYR A 410 2.72 21.54 7.24
N ILE A 411 2.34 22.64 7.88
CA ILE A 411 0.98 23.16 7.92
C ILE A 411 1.01 24.61 7.46
N LEU A 412 0.44 24.92 6.29
CA LEU A 412 0.26 26.28 5.82
C LEU A 412 -1.12 26.78 6.23
N THR A 413 -1.18 27.86 7.03
CA THR A 413 -2.45 28.46 7.46
C THR A 413 -3.06 29.36 6.38
N PHE A 414 -4.33 29.73 6.54
CA PHE A 414 -5.00 30.72 5.66
C PHE A 414 -4.32 32.09 5.62
N ASN A 415 -3.57 32.43 6.67
CA ASN A 415 -2.74 33.65 6.74
C ASN A 415 -1.39 33.47 6.06
N LEU A 416 -1.18 32.36 5.33
CA LEU A 416 0.06 32.01 4.66
C LEU A 416 1.24 31.85 5.63
N GLU A 417 0.99 31.44 6.87
CA GLU A 417 2.07 31.05 7.79
C GLU A 417 2.34 29.55 7.64
N LEU A 418 3.57 29.17 7.31
CA LEU A 418 4.02 27.78 7.37
C LEU A 418 4.45 27.43 8.79
N ILE A 419 3.77 26.49 9.41
CA ILE A 419 4.08 25.89 10.71
C ILE A 419 4.73 24.53 10.48
N ILE A 420 5.86 24.27 11.15
CA ILE A 420 6.54 22.97 11.13
C ILE A 420 6.39 22.31 12.51
N CYS A 421 6.03 21.03 12.53
CA CYS A 421 5.91 20.24 13.75
C CYS A 421 6.46 18.83 13.55
N THR A 422 7.36 18.39 14.42
CA THR A 422 7.82 16.99 14.43
C THR A 422 6.84 16.13 15.24
N ILE A 423 6.34 15.04 14.66
CA ILE A 423 5.31 14.17 15.27
C ILE A 423 5.70 13.70 16.68
N SER A 424 6.99 13.46 16.93
CA SER A 424 7.52 12.99 18.21
C SER A 424 7.69 14.10 19.26
N TYR A 425 7.77 15.38 18.86
CA TYR A 425 8.08 16.52 19.74
C TYR A 425 7.36 17.80 19.29
N ILE A 426 6.03 17.87 19.42
CA ILE A 426 5.22 19.03 18.97
C ILE A 426 5.46 20.34 19.77
N ASN A 427 6.48 20.40 20.63
CA ASN A 427 6.75 21.59 21.47
C ASN A 427 7.58 22.69 20.79
N ASP A 428 8.14 22.47 19.59
CA ASP A 428 8.91 23.48 18.83
C ASP A 428 8.21 23.77 17.49
N THR A 429 7.32 24.77 17.50
CA THR A 429 6.68 25.27 16.27
C THR A 429 7.48 26.42 15.69
N ARG A 430 7.85 26.33 14.42
CA ARG A 430 8.55 27.40 13.70
C ARG A 430 7.69 27.95 12.57
N LYS A 431 7.80 29.26 12.33
CA LYS A 431 7.01 30.00 11.34
C LYS A 431 7.86 30.49 10.18
N PHE A 432 7.31 30.38 8.98
CA PHE A 432 7.88 30.94 7.75
C PHE A 432 6.77 31.52 6.88
N GLU A 433 7.03 32.62 6.19
CA GLU A 433 6.08 33.24 5.25
C GLU A 433 6.55 32.96 3.82
N PRO A 434 5.71 32.36 2.95
CA PRO A 434 6.00 32.22 1.53
C PRO A 434 5.85 33.57 0.82
N ARG A 435 6.34 33.67 -0.43
CA ARG A 435 6.17 34.90 -1.23
C ARG A 435 4.92 34.85 -2.10
N ALA A 436 4.18 33.75 -2.06
CA ALA A 436 2.88 33.60 -2.72
C ALA A 436 1.93 34.76 -2.38
N THR A 437 1.36 35.38 -3.41
CA THR A 437 0.38 36.48 -3.29
C THR A 437 -1.04 36.04 -3.64
N SER A 438 -1.21 34.78 -4.03
CA SER A 438 -2.48 34.23 -4.50
C SER A 438 -3.42 33.83 -3.37
N LYS A 439 -4.68 33.64 -3.73
CA LYS A 439 -5.72 33.21 -2.79
C LYS A 439 -5.37 31.83 -2.24
N PHE A 440 -5.62 31.65 -0.96
CA PHE A 440 -5.34 30.41 -0.24
C PHE A 440 -5.91 29.16 -0.94
N ASP A 441 -7.14 29.22 -1.45
CA ASP A 441 -7.82 28.10 -2.13
C ASP A 441 -7.14 27.68 -3.44
N ASP A 442 -6.35 28.57 -4.04
CA ASP A 442 -5.57 28.32 -5.25
C ASP A 442 -4.20 27.70 -4.95
N LEU A 443 -3.83 27.52 -3.67
CA LEU A 443 -2.55 26.96 -3.28
C LEU A 443 -2.60 25.43 -3.13
N ILE A 444 -1.44 24.79 -3.33
CA ILE A 444 -1.19 23.38 -3.09
C ILE A 444 0.09 23.29 -2.27
N LEU A 445 0.03 22.58 -1.13
CA LEU A 445 1.21 22.24 -0.34
C LEU A 445 1.49 20.75 -0.49
N THR A 446 2.71 20.39 -0.89
CA THR A 446 3.15 19.00 -1.04
C THR A 446 4.61 18.85 -0.62
N SER A 447 4.97 17.70 -0.07
CA SER A 447 6.36 17.35 0.26
C SER A 447 6.94 16.38 -0.76
N MET A 448 8.26 16.40 -0.92
CA MET A 448 9.00 15.36 -1.63
C MET A 448 9.86 14.58 -0.62
N PRO A 449 9.40 13.41 -0.13
CA PRO A 449 10.15 12.53 0.76
C PRO A 449 11.54 12.23 0.23
N GLY A 450 12.52 12.25 1.13
CA GLY A 450 13.93 12.04 0.80
C GLY A 450 14.61 13.21 0.08
N GLN A 451 13.98 14.38 -0.06
CA GLN A 451 14.60 15.57 -0.66
C GLN A 451 14.75 16.77 0.26
N ASP A 452 14.32 16.69 1.53
CA ASP A 452 14.33 17.83 2.46
C ASP A 452 13.67 19.09 1.86
N LYS A 453 12.59 18.89 1.09
CA LYS A 453 11.90 19.94 0.33
C LYS A 453 10.39 19.85 0.48
N VAL A 454 9.77 21.01 0.68
CA VAL A 454 8.33 21.21 0.65
C VAL A 454 7.99 22.24 -0.41
N MET A 455 7.06 21.93 -1.28
CA MET A 455 6.65 22.78 -2.39
C MET A 455 5.31 23.44 -2.10
N LEU A 456 5.24 24.72 -2.44
CA LEU A 456 4.01 25.51 -2.51
C LEU A 456 3.77 25.86 -3.98
N ILE A 457 2.63 25.44 -4.51
CA ILE A 457 2.25 25.66 -5.90
C ILE A 457 1.00 26.50 -5.96
N ASP A 458 1.03 27.53 -6.78
CA ASP A 458 -0.13 28.32 -7.12
C ASP A 458 -0.80 27.78 -8.40
N LYS A 459 -2.05 27.33 -8.29
CA LYS A 459 -2.81 26.78 -9.42
C LYS A 459 -3.05 27.80 -10.54
N SER A 460 -3.18 29.07 -10.18
CA SER A 460 -3.55 30.15 -11.10
C SER A 460 -2.34 30.65 -11.89
N THR A 461 -1.23 30.91 -11.20
CA THR A 461 0.01 31.41 -11.84
C THR A 461 0.95 30.29 -12.26
N ARG A 462 0.76 29.08 -11.74
CA ARG A 462 1.64 27.92 -11.92
C ARG A 462 3.06 28.11 -11.38
N ILE A 463 3.29 29.13 -10.55
CA ILE A 463 4.56 29.38 -9.88
C ILE A 463 4.77 28.31 -8.81
N VAL A 464 6.01 27.82 -8.71
CA VAL A 464 6.43 26.84 -7.71
C VAL A 464 7.47 27.47 -6.79
N GLU A 465 7.13 27.55 -5.52
CA GLU A 465 8.04 27.90 -4.44
C GLU A 465 8.45 26.64 -3.70
N CYS A 466 9.71 26.57 -3.30
CA CYS A 466 10.28 25.47 -2.55
C CYS A 466 10.81 25.99 -1.22
N PHE A 467 10.31 25.42 -0.14
CA PHE A 467 10.90 25.55 1.19
C PHE A 467 11.97 24.48 1.35
N ASN A 468 13.22 24.91 1.52
CA ASN A 468 14.32 24.01 1.85
C ASN A 468 14.33 23.78 3.36
N VAL A 469 14.18 22.53 3.78
CA VAL A 469 14.05 22.16 5.21
C VAL A 469 15.36 22.40 5.98
N LYS A 470 16.51 22.20 5.33
CA LYS A 470 17.84 22.41 5.94
C LYS A 470 18.14 23.89 6.13
N ASP A 471 17.94 24.66 5.06
CA ASP A 471 18.28 26.08 5.03
C ASP A 471 17.18 26.96 5.65
N LYS A 472 15.96 26.41 5.78
CA LYS A 472 14.76 27.06 6.32
C LYS A 472 14.36 28.32 5.57
N GLU A 473 14.54 28.29 4.25
CA GLU A 473 14.25 29.42 3.37
C GLU A 473 13.34 29.01 2.20
N TRP A 474 12.52 29.96 1.77
CA TRP A 474 11.71 29.86 0.55
C TRP A 474 12.49 30.36 -0.66
N VAL A 475 12.51 29.55 -1.70
CA VAL A 475 13.11 29.88 -3.00
C VAL A 475 12.10 29.57 -4.10
N THR A 476 11.88 30.52 -5.01
CA THR A 476 11.13 30.25 -6.23
C THR A 476 11.96 29.37 -7.15
N ILE A 477 11.49 28.16 -7.45
CA ILE A 477 12.24 27.18 -8.25
C ILE A 477 11.79 27.11 -9.70
N GLY A 478 10.63 27.66 -10.04
CA GLY A 478 10.22 27.77 -11.44
C GLY A 478 8.75 28.04 -11.68
N LEU A 479 8.36 27.84 -12.94
CA LEU A 479 7.01 27.97 -13.48
C LEU A 479 6.64 26.64 -14.14
N LEU A 480 5.48 26.07 -13.81
CA LEU A 480 4.96 24.88 -14.49
C LEU A 480 4.38 25.27 -15.86
N ALA A 481 5.24 25.40 -16.85
CA ALA A 481 4.84 25.61 -18.23
C ALA A 481 4.43 24.30 -18.90
N ASP A 482 3.40 24.34 -19.75
CA ASP A 482 3.09 23.23 -20.64
C ASP A 482 3.93 23.34 -21.90
N GLU A 483 4.74 22.32 -22.21
CA GLU A 483 5.25 22.15 -23.56
C GLU A 483 4.07 21.81 -24.48
N ILE A 484 3.75 22.72 -25.41
CA ILE A 484 2.80 22.49 -26.49
C ILE A 484 3.53 21.65 -27.55
N ASN A 485 3.50 20.32 -27.40
CA ASN A 485 3.94 19.44 -28.47
C ASN A 485 2.83 19.35 -29.56
N PRO A 486 3.15 19.58 -30.85
CA PRO A 486 2.14 19.57 -31.92
C PRO A 486 1.46 18.21 -32.13
N THR A 487 2.09 17.12 -31.67
CA THR A 487 1.64 15.74 -31.83
C THR A 487 0.79 15.22 -30.66
N ASP A 488 0.66 15.98 -29.58
CA ASP A 488 -0.15 15.60 -28.42
C ASP A 488 -1.63 15.95 -28.63
N ASP A 489 -2.54 15.25 -27.94
CA ASP A 489 -3.99 15.55 -27.95
C ASP A 489 -4.19 17.05 -27.66
N GLN A 490 -4.59 17.80 -28.70
CA GLN A 490 -4.57 19.26 -28.75
C GLN A 490 -5.58 19.93 -27.80
N ARG A 491 -6.33 19.13 -27.03
CA ARG A 491 -7.23 19.63 -25.99
C ARG A 491 -6.44 20.41 -24.96
N LYS A 492 -6.86 21.66 -24.72
CA LYS A 492 -6.22 22.52 -23.74
C LYS A 492 -6.50 21.98 -22.33
N SER A 493 -5.49 22.07 -21.48
CA SER A 493 -5.67 21.93 -20.04
C SER A 493 -6.44 23.16 -19.57
N ASN A 494 -7.52 22.95 -18.82
CA ASN A 494 -8.35 24.04 -18.33
C ASN A 494 -7.90 24.51 -16.95
N LYS A 495 -7.39 23.59 -16.12
CA LYS A 495 -7.09 23.88 -14.71
C LYS A 495 -6.11 22.87 -14.13
N LEU A 496 -5.14 23.37 -13.35
CA LEU A 496 -4.32 22.51 -12.50
C LEU A 496 -5.16 22.03 -11.31
N LEU A 497 -5.39 20.72 -11.22
CA LEU A 497 -6.10 20.11 -10.09
C LEU A 497 -5.17 19.96 -8.89
N THR A 498 -4.02 19.32 -9.08
CA THR A 498 -3.03 19.11 -8.03
C THR A 498 -1.63 18.82 -8.60
N LEU A 499 -0.60 19.15 -7.83
CA LEU A 499 0.72 18.55 -7.91
C LEU A 499 0.96 17.88 -6.57
N THR A 500 1.07 16.56 -6.57
CA THR A 500 1.32 15.79 -5.35
C THR A 500 2.41 14.79 -5.63
N SER A 501 2.76 14.05 -4.61
CA SER A 501 3.92 13.23 -4.56
C SER A 501 3.47 11.83 -4.19
N ALA A 502 3.83 10.84 -5.01
CA ALA A 502 3.24 9.50 -4.95
C ALA A 502 4.26 8.43 -5.33
N PHE A 503 4.11 7.27 -4.69
CA PHE A 503 4.84 6.07 -5.08
C PHE A 503 4.18 5.41 -6.28
N LEU A 504 4.95 5.21 -7.36
CA LEU A 504 4.47 4.58 -8.59
C LEU A 504 5.44 3.50 -9.06
N GLN A 505 4.91 2.36 -9.52
CA GLN A 505 5.70 1.31 -10.17
C GLN A 505 5.90 1.67 -11.65
N LEU A 506 6.84 2.58 -11.93
CA LEU A 506 7.03 3.15 -13.27
C LEU A 506 7.30 2.12 -14.37
N ASP A 507 8.00 1.03 -14.08
CA ASP A 507 8.29 -0.01 -15.08
C ASP A 507 6.99 -0.57 -15.66
N ARG A 508 5.97 -0.72 -14.82
CA ARG A 508 4.65 -1.21 -15.24
C ARG A 508 3.85 -0.16 -15.99
N ILE A 509 4.04 1.11 -15.66
CA ILE A 509 3.40 2.25 -16.33
C ILE A 509 4.00 2.46 -17.72
N ARG A 510 5.34 2.38 -17.85
CA ARG A 510 6.08 2.60 -19.10
C ARG A 510 5.85 1.50 -20.13
N ILE A 511 5.62 0.26 -19.71
CA ILE A 511 5.24 -0.84 -20.63
C ILE A 511 3.89 -0.55 -21.33
N LEU A 512 3.06 0.33 -20.75
CA LEU A 512 1.72 0.66 -21.25
C LEU A 512 1.65 1.96 -22.06
N SER A 513 2.71 2.77 -22.04
CA SER A 513 2.88 4.01 -22.82
C SER A 513 3.58 3.72 -24.13
#